data_AF-A0A6P2WBV5-F1
#
_entry.id   AF-A0A6P2WBV5-F1
#
_cell.length_a   1.000
_cell.length_b   1.000
_cell.length_c   1.000
_cell.angle_alpha   90.00
_cell.angle_beta   90.00
_cell.angle_gamma   90.00
#
_symmetry.space_group_name_H-M   'P 1'
#
loop_
_entity.id
_entity.type
_entity.pdbx_description
1 polymer ?
#
loop_
_entity_poly.entity_id
_entity_poly.type
_entity_poly.pdbx_seq_one_letter_code
_entity_poly.pdbx_strand_id
1 'polypeptide(L)'
;MHQVHTLQAQLAELDRRIKTARRRERNAVLAQVRELVTSYALTAREIFGQGYSDRAKLFTVGAKYRDPATGATWSGRGRAPAWIVGRDHTAFLIRE
;
A
#
# COMPACT_ATOMS: atom_id res chain seq x y z
N MET A 1 -0.82 26.04 27.05
CA MET A 1 -1.37 25.21 25.95
C MET A 1 -0.40 25.00 24.78
N HIS A 2 0.60 25.86 24.53
CA HIS A 2 1.45 25.76 23.32
C HIS A 2 2.41 24.57 23.28
N GLN A 3 2.88 24.06 24.43
CA GLN A 3 3.85 22.96 24.46
C GLN A 3 3.33 21.66 23.83
N VAL A 4 2.05 21.32 24.04
CA VAL A 4 1.44 20.11 23.46
C VAL A 4 1.35 20.23 21.94
N HIS A 5 0.96 21.39 21.41
CA HIS A 5 0.91 21.62 19.96
C HIS A 5 2.29 21.55 19.31
N THR A 6 3.33 22.07 19.97
CA THR A 6 4.72 21.95 19.50
C THR A 6 5.17 20.49 19.41
N LEU A 7 4.89 19.69 20.45
CA LEU A 7 5.23 18.26 20.46
C LEU A 7 4.46 17.48 19.37
N GLN A 8 3.20 17.81 19.13
CA GLN A 8 2.40 17.21 18.06
C GLN A 8 2.98 17.53 16.67
N ALA A 9 3.41 18.78 16.43
CA ALA A 9 4.04 19.17 15.17
C ALA A 9 5.36 18.42 14.94
N GLN A 10 6.18 18.24 15.99
CA GLN A 10 7.42 17.48 15.92
C GLN A 10 7.17 16.00 15.61
N LEU A 11 6.15 15.38 16.21
CA LEU A 11 5.79 14.00 15.90
C LEU A 11 5.37 13.85 14.43
N ALA A 12 4.52 14.76 13.93
CA ALA A 12 4.06 14.72 12.54
C ALA A 12 5.21 14.88 11.52
N GLU A 13 6.23 15.66 11.86
CA GLU A 13 7.42 15.82 11.03
C GLU A 13 8.31 14.57 11.08
N LEU A 14 8.53 13.99 12.28
CA LEU A 14 9.26 12.73 12.43
C LEU A 14 8.59 11.59 11.64
N ASP A 15 7.27 11.50 11.69
CA ASP A 15 6.51 10.51 10.92
C ASP A 15 6.69 10.68 9.41
N ARG A 16 6.66 11.93 8.92
CA ARG A 16 6.94 12.24 7.51
C ARG A 16 8.34 11.80 7.10
N ARG A 17 9.33 12.07 7.94
CA ARG A 17 10.73 11.67 7.72
C ARG A 17 10.88 10.14 7.72
N ILE A 18 10.26 9.44 8.67
CA ILE A 18 10.28 7.97 8.74
C ILE A 18 9.65 7.37 7.49
N LYS A 19 8.47 7.84 7.07
CA LYS A 19 7.81 7.37 5.84
C LYS A 19 8.68 7.59 4.61
N THR A 20 9.33 8.74 4.51
CA THR A 20 10.25 9.07 3.41
C THR A 20 11.48 8.16 3.40
N ALA A 21 12.10 7.95 4.56
CA ALA A 21 13.27 7.07 4.71
C ALA A 21 12.92 5.63 4.30
N ARG A 22 11.83 5.07 4.83
CA ARG A 22 11.36 3.72 4.47
C ARG A 22 11.09 3.57 2.97
N ARG A 23 10.51 4.59 2.32
CA ARG A 23 10.27 4.57 0.87
C ARG A 23 11.59 4.55 0.10
N ARG A 24 12.58 5.34 0.52
CA ARG A 24 13.92 5.37 -0.10
C ARG A 24 14.62 4.02 0.03
N GLU A 25 14.65 3.47 1.23
CA GLU A 25 15.24 2.15 1.51
C GLU A 25 14.57 1.06 0.67
N ARG A 26 13.23 1.02 0.65
CA ARG A 26 12.48 0.06 -0.17
C ARG A 26 12.80 0.20 -1.65
N ASN A 27 12.85 1.43 -2.18
CA ASN A 27 13.17 1.66 -3.58
C ASN A 27 14.61 1.26 -3.93
N ALA A 28 15.56 1.49 -3.01
CA ALA A 28 16.94 1.06 -3.19
C ALA A 28 17.05 -0.47 -3.24
N VAL A 29 16.37 -1.19 -2.35
CA VAL A 29 16.31 -2.65 -2.38
C VAL A 29 15.64 -3.15 -3.67
N LEU A 30 14.54 -2.52 -4.10
CA LEU A 30 13.89 -2.89 -5.37
C LEU A 30 14.80 -2.68 -6.58
N ALA A 31 15.62 -1.63 -6.59
CA ALA A 31 16.60 -1.40 -7.65
C ALA A 31 17.65 -2.52 -7.68
N GLN A 32 18.22 -2.88 -6.52
CA GLN A 32 19.19 -3.97 -6.40
C GLN A 32 18.60 -5.32 -6.83
N VAL A 33 17.36 -5.62 -6.42
CA VAL A 33 16.67 -6.85 -6.87
C VAL A 33 16.50 -6.86 -8.38
N ARG A 34 16.08 -5.74 -8.99
CA ARG A 34 15.92 -5.65 -10.46
C ARG A 34 17.24 -5.83 -11.19
N GLU A 35 18.33 -5.29 -10.65
CA GLU A 35 19.67 -5.48 -11.19
C GLU A 35 20.07 -6.95 -11.16
N LEU A 36 19.92 -7.63 -10.01
CA LEU A 36 20.20 -9.07 -9.87
C LEU A 36 19.35 -9.92 -10.81
N VAL A 37 18.07 -9.61 -10.95
CA VAL A 37 17.18 -10.32 -11.88
C VAL A 37 17.67 -10.18 -13.32
N THR A 38 18.16 -9.00 -13.69
CA THR A 38 18.67 -8.73 -15.04
C THR A 38 20.03 -9.39 -15.27
N SER A 39 20.95 -9.32 -14.31
CA SER A 39 22.32 -9.84 -14.47
C SER A 39 22.37 -11.37 -14.60
N TYR A 40 21.48 -12.07 -13.91
CA TYR A 40 21.38 -13.53 -13.95
C TYR A 40 20.27 -14.03 -14.90
N ALA A 41 19.65 -13.14 -15.68
CA ALA A 41 18.54 -13.45 -16.60
C ALA A 41 17.42 -14.27 -15.94
N LEU A 42 17.11 -13.99 -14.67
CA LEU A 42 16.14 -14.75 -13.89
C LEU A 42 14.73 -14.46 -14.38
N THR A 43 13.93 -15.50 -14.57
CA THR A 43 12.52 -15.33 -14.91
C THR A 43 11.68 -15.10 -13.65
N ALA A 44 10.54 -14.40 -13.81
CA ALA A 44 9.58 -14.25 -12.71
C ALA A 44 9.11 -15.59 -12.12
N ARG A 45 9.08 -16.66 -12.93
CA ARG A 45 8.72 -18.01 -12.48
C ARG A 45 9.76 -18.58 -11.52
N GLU A 46 11.04 -18.33 -11.73
CA GLU A 46 12.11 -18.79 -10.83
C GLU A 46 12.14 -18.00 -9.52
N ILE A 47 11.81 -16.71 -9.56
CA ILE A 47 11.79 -15.85 -8.38
C ILE A 47 10.55 -16.09 -7.50
N PHE A 48 9.38 -16.25 -8.12
CA PHE A 48 8.10 -16.31 -7.41
C PHE A 48 7.44 -17.70 -7.39
N GLY A 49 7.97 -18.67 -8.14
CA GLY A 49 7.48 -20.05 -8.22
C GLY A 49 6.25 -20.24 -9.13
N GLN A 50 5.77 -21.49 -9.22
CA GLN A 50 4.46 -21.79 -9.84
C GLN A 50 3.33 -21.18 -9.00
N GLY A 51 2.56 -20.28 -9.60
CA GLY A 51 1.48 -19.53 -8.94
C GLY A 51 1.69 -18.00 -8.91
N TYR A 52 2.73 -17.49 -9.57
CA TYR A 52 2.96 -16.04 -9.70
C TYR A 52 1.72 -15.27 -10.19
N SER A 53 0.96 -15.82 -11.15
CA SER A 53 -0.26 -15.19 -11.67
C SER A 53 -1.37 -15.02 -10.63
N ASP A 54 -1.51 -15.97 -9.70
CA ASP A 54 -2.60 -15.96 -8.71
C ASP A 54 -2.24 -15.08 -7.51
N ARG A 55 -0.96 -15.04 -7.12
CA ARG A 55 -0.47 -14.12 -6.08
C ARG A 55 -0.28 -12.70 -6.60
N ALA A 56 0.16 -12.49 -7.84
CA ALA A 56 0.17 -11.17 -8.45
C ALA A 56 -1.26 -10.59 -8.50
N LYS A 57 -2.28 -11.39 -8.83
CA LYS A 57 -3.70 -10.99 -8.70
C LYS A 57 -4.12 -10.62 -7.28
N LEU A 58 -3.40 -11.01 -6.22
CA LEU A 58 -3.63 -10.56 -4.85
C LEU A 58 -2.91 -9.24 -4.55
N PHE A 59 -1.71 -9.03 -5.11
CA PHE A 59 -0.92 -7.81 -4.92
C PHE A 59 -1.26 -6.66 -5.89
N THR A 60 -2.00 -6.95 -6.96
CA THR A 60 -2.44 -5.95 -7.97
C THR A 60 -3.88 -5.48 -7.75
N VAL A 61 -4.54 -5.84 -6.65
CA VAL A 61 -5.88 -5.31 -6.34
C VAL A 61 -5.70 -3.97 -5.64
N GLY A 62 -5.64 -2.90 -6.43
CA GLY A 62 -5.74 -1.54 -5.90
C GLY A 62 -6.99 -1.39 -5.03
N ALA A 63 -6.92 -0.50 -4.04
CA ALA A 63 -8.09 -0.12 -3.25
C ALA A 63 -9.21 0.32 -4.20
N LYS A 64 -10.32 -0.43 -4.24
CA LYS A 64 -11.48 -0.12 -5.08
C LYS A 64 -12.44 0.83 -4.37
N TYR A 65 -12.52 0.71 -3.05
CA TYR A 65 -13.42 1.49 -2.20
C TYR A 65 -12.66 2.20 -1.09
N ARG A 66 -13.12 3.39 -0.71
CA ARG A 66 -12.60 4.21 0.39
C ARG A 66 -13.73 4.78 1.23
N ASP A 67 -13.59 4.68 2.54
CA ASP A 67 -14.48 5.33 3.50
C ASP A 67 -14.24 6.85 3.50
N PRO A 68 -15.26 7.69 3.22
CA PRO A 68 -15.12 9.14 3.27
C PRO A 68 -14.90 9.68 4.69
N ALA A 69 -15.31 8.95 5.74
CA ALA A 69 -15.20 9.41 7.12
C ALA A 69 -13.81 9.13 7.71
N THR A 70 -13.28 7.91 7.53
CA THR A 70 -12.01 7.49 8.14
C THR A 70 -10.84 7.39 7.16
N GLY A 71 -11.12 7.39 5.85
CA GLY A 71 -10.12 7.16 4.82
C GLY A 71 -9.67 5.69 4.70
N ALA A 72 -10.29 4.76 5.44
CA ALA A 72 -10.03 3.33 5.31
C ALA A 72 -10.32 2.85 3.89
N THR A 73 -9.52 1.91 3.39
CA THR A 73 -9.65 1.40 2.01
C THR A 73 -9.97 -0.08 1.99
N TRP A 74 -10.71 -0.51 0.97
CA TRP A 74 -11.06 -1.91 0.75
C TRP A 74 -10.95 -2.27 -0.74
N SER A 75 -10.33 -3.41 -1.02
CA SER A 75 -10.10 -3.90 -2.38
C SER A 75 -11.35 -4.49 -3.04
N GLY A 76 -12.47 -4.60 -2.32
CA GLY A 76 -13.69 -5.27 -2.80
C GLY A 76 -13.64 -6.80 -2.75
N ARG A 77 -12.56 -7.38 -2.20
CA ARG A 77 -12.40 -8.83 -1.98
C ARG A 77 -12.32 -9.13 -0.48
N GLY A 78 -12.83 -10.30 -0.09
CA GLY A 78 -12.87 -10.75 1.31
C GLY A 78 -14.05 -10.18 2.10
N ARG A 79 -13.98 -10.26 3.43
CA ARG A 79 -15.04 -9.74 4.32
C ARG A 79 -15.16 -8.23 4.15
N ALA A 80 -16.36 -7.77 3.78
CA ALA A 80 -16.65 -6.36 3.64
C ALA A 80 -16.55 -5.64 5.00
N PRO A 81 -15.87 -4.49 5.09
CA PRO A 81 -15.81 -3.68 6.31
C PRO A 81 -17.18 -3.13 6.72
N ALA A 82 -17.36 -2.88 8.01
CA ALA A 82 -18.64 -2.40 8.57
C ALA A 82 -19.14 -1.08 7.95
N TRP A 83 -18.24 -0.24 7.43
CA TRP A 83 -18.60 1.06 6.84
C TRP A 83 -19.22 0.97 5.43
N ILE A 84 -19.05 -0.14 4.72
CA ILE A 84 -19.60 -0.36 3.37
C ILE A 84 -20.70 -1.44 3.33
N VAL A 85 -20.74 -2.35 4.31
CA VAL A 85 -21.77 -3.39 4.41
C VAL A 85 -23.17 -2.78 4.46
N GLY A 86 -24.06 -3.22 3.56
CA GLY A 86 -25.47 -2.80 3.52
C GLY A 86 -25.71 -1.40 2.93
N ARG A 87 -24.70 -0.78 2.34
CA ARG A 87 -24.79 0.52 1.66
C ARG A 87 -24.51 0.36 0.16
N ASP A 88 -24.86 1.36 -0.64
CA ASP A 88 -24.46 1.37 -2.05
C ASP A 88 -22.93 1.53 -2.15
N HIS A 89 -22.27 0.50 -2.65
CA HIS A 89 -20.83 0.46 -2.82
C HIS A 89 -20.33 1.52 -3.81
N THR A 90 -21.19 2.02 -4.71
CA THR A 90 -20.79 3.04 -5.69
C THR A 90 -20.42 4.37 -5.05
N ALA A 91 -21.01 4.69 -3.89
CA ALA A 91 -20.71 5.90 -3.11
C ALA A 91 -19.30 5.91 -2.51
N PHE A 92 -18.65 4.75 -2.42
CA PHE A 92 -17.32 4.59 -1.83
C PHE A 92 -16.25 4.31 -2.89
N LEU A 93 -16.59 4.28 -4.17
CA LEU A 93 -15.62 4.01 -5.25
C LEU A 93 -14.55 5.09 -5.28
N ILE A 94 -13.29 4.66 -5.30
CA ILE A 94 -12.18 5.55 -5.62
C ILE A 94 -12.25 5.82 -7.13
N ARG A 95 -12.70 7.01 -7.50
CA ARG A 95 -12.57 7.52 -8.87
C ARG A 95 -11.22 8.22 -8.95
N GLU A 96 -10.32 7.66 -9.76
CA GLU A 96 -9.02 8.25 -10.07
C GLU A 96 -9.17 9.49 -10.95
#